data_AF-A0A232ERA1-F1
#
_entry.id   AF-A0A232ERA1-F1
#
_cell.length_a   1.000
_cell.length_b   1.000
_cell.length_c   1.000
_cell.angle_alpha   90.00
_cell.angle_beta   90.00
_cell.angle_gamma   90.00
#
_symmetry.space_group_name_H-M   'P 1'
#
loop_
_entity.id
_entity.type
_entity.pdbx_description
1 polymer ?
#
loop_
_entity_poly.entity_id
_entity_poly.type
_entity_poly.pdbx_seq_one_letter_code
_entity_poly.pdbx_strand_id
1 'polypeptide(L)'
;MRELQPAPTSSTGSFDTFSHNNGYRIKVYRSAECPICPGIDEDVEHVLFHCPRFLEERQQFQKYWSGPLTLEGLGACLLESQSGWDAVVTLAINIIERLNLIRREEETRGNVGNNTSQT
;
A
#
# COMPACT_ATOMS: atom_id res chain seq x y z
N MET A 1 -0.77 26.59 -48.88
CA MET A 1 -0.47 26.82 -47.45
C MET A 1 -1.76 26.57 -46.68
N ARG A 2 -1.75 25.66 -45.72
CA ARG A 2 -2.97 25.23 -44.99
C ARG A 2 -3.39 26.31 -44.00
N GLU A 3 -4.70 26.55 -43.96
CA GLU A 3 -5.39 27.47 -43.05
C GLU A 3 -5.24 27.03 -41.59
N LEU A 4 -5.02 28.00 -40.71
CA LEU A 4 -5.08 27.85 -39.25
C LEU A 4 -6.47 28.30 -38.78
N GLN A 5 -7.26 27.38 -38.21
CA GLN A 5 -8.44 27.74 -37.43
C GLN A 5 -8.08 27.80 -35.92
N PRO A 6 -8.66 28.74 -35.15
CA PRO A 6 -8.38 28.90 -33.72
C PRO A 6 -9.12 27.86 -32.85
N ALA A 7 -8.56 27.60 -31.67
CA ALA A 7 -9.02 26.62 -30.70
C ALA A 7 -10.37 27.00 -30.05
N PRO A 8 -11.34 26.07 -29.92
CA PRO A 8 -12.40 26.19 -28.94
C PRO A 8 -11.90 25.72 -27.56
N THR A 9 -11.93 26.66 -26.61
CA THR A 9 -11.75 26.47 -25.18
C THR A 9 -12.87 25.63 -24.58
N SER A 10 -12.46 24.65 -23.76
CA SER A 10 -13.14 24.14 -22.56
C SER A 10 -14.67 24.16 -22.53
N SER A 11 -15.29 22.98 -22.62
CA SER A 11 -16.45 22.69 -21.78
C SER A 11 -16.45 21.21 -21.37
N THR A 12 -16.24 20.99 -20.07
CA THR A 12 -16.85 19.91 -19.28
C THR A 12 -16.83 18.51 -19.91
N GLY A 13 -15.68 17.84 -19.83
CA GLY A 13 -15.60 16.39 -20.03
C GLY A 13 -15.66 15.68 -18.69
N SER A 14 -16.82 15.10 -18.37
CA SER A 14 -16.96 14.01 -17.40
C SER A 14 -15.87 12.98 -17.69
N PHE A 15 -15.12 12.54 -16.66
CA PHE A 15 -14.12 11.50 -16.82
C PHE A 15 -14.84 10.14 -16.92
N ASP A 16 -15.53 9.94 -18.05
CA ASP A 16 -16.15 8.68 -18.39
C ASP A 16 -15.04 7.69 -18.76
N THR A 17 -14.82 6.75 -17.84
CA THR A 17 -14.38 5.37 -18.03
C THR A 17 -13.92 4.99 -19.44
N PHE A 18 -12.60 4.90 -19.62
CA PHE A 18 -12.02 4.22 -20.76
C PHE A 18 -11.91 2.71 -20.45
N SER A 19 -12.93 1.96 -20.83
CA SER A 19 -12.96 0.49 -20.71
C SER A 19 -12.44 -0.12 -22.02
N HIS A 20 -11.15 -0.46 -22.06
CA HIS A 20 -10.60 -1.28 -23.15
C HIS A 20 -10.61 -2.75 -22.77
N ASN A 21 -11.41 -3.49 -23.53
CA ASN A 21 -11.55 -4.94 -23.51
C ASN A 21 -10.25 -5.62 -23.96
N ASN A 22 -9.44 -6.06 -22.98
CA ASN A 22 -8.52 -7.18 -23.15
C ASN A 22 -8.70 -8.09 -21.94
N GLY A 23 -8.74 -9.40 -22.15
CA GLY A 23 -9.18 -10.44 -21.20
C GLY A 23 -8.34 -10.63 -19.93
N TYR A 24 -7.58 -9.62 -19.50
CA TYR A 24 -7.00 -9.54 -18.17
C TYR A 24 -7.96 -8.76 -17.29
N ARG A 25 -8.76 -9.48 -16.49
CA ARG A 25 -9.49 -8.86 -15.37
C ARG A 25 -8.47 -8.39 -14.34
N ILE A 26 -7.86 -7.23 -14.56
CA ILE A 26 -7.19 -6.50 -13.49
C ILE A 26 -8.31 -6.13 -12.53
N LYS A 27 -8.45 -6.91 -11.46
CA LYS A 27 -9.34 -6.57 -10.35
C LYS A 27 -8.80 -5.26 -9.77
N VAL A 28 -9.42 -4.14 -10.13
CA VAL A 28 -9.07 -2.83 -9.61
C VAL A 28 -9.33 -2.85 -8.10
N TYR A 29 -8.20 -2.86 -7.40
CA TYR A 29 -7.88 -2.61 -6.00
C TYR A 29 -8.96 -2.81 -4.94
N ARG A 30 -8.65 -3.71 -4.00
CA ARG A 30 -9.28 -3.82 -2.68
C ARG A 30 -9.35 -2.43 -2.04
N SER A 31 -10.38 -2.20 -1.23
CA SER A 31 -10.55 -1.01 -0.38
C SER A 31 -9.23 -0.32 -0.04
N ALA A 32 -9.11 0.98 -0.31
CA ALA A 32 -7.98 1.78 0.16
C ALA A 32 -7.86 1.69 1.69
N GLU A 33 -8.97 1.43 2.39
CA GLU A 33 -9.00 1.29 3.84
C GLU A 33 -8.31 0.01 4.34
N CYS A 34 -7.59 0.15 5.46
CA CYS A 34 -6.99 -0.92 6.21
C CYS A 34 -8.08 -1.86 6.77
N PRO A 35 -7.98 -3.18 6.57
CA PRO A 35 -9.04 -4.13 6.92
C PRO A 35 -9.31 -4.26 8.42
N ILE A 36 -8.43 -3.74 9.28
CA ILE A 36 -8.56 -3.79 10.73
C ILE A 36 -8.64 -2.41 11.40
N CYS A 37 -8.40 -1.34 10.65
CA CYS A 37 -8.43 0.03 11.15
C CYS A 37 -9.56 0.77 10.42
N PRO A 38 -10.78 0.80 10.98
CA PRO A 38 -11.95 1.30 10.27
C PRO A 38 -11.81 2.79 9.93
N GLY A 39 -12.08 3.15 8.67
CA GLY A 39 -12.02 4.53 8.20
C GLY A 39 -10.61 5.10 8.04
N ILE A 40 -9.58 4.27 8.06
CA ILE A 40 -8.18 4.68 7.83
C ILE A 40 -7.65 4.01 6.58
N ASP A 41 -7.09 4.80 5.66
CA ASP A 41 -6.43 4.28 4.46
C ASP A 41 -5.15 3.50 4.82
N GLU A 42 -4.94 2.36 4.14
CA GLU A 42 -3.74 1.52 4.21
C GLU A 42 -2.58 2.16 3.42
N ASP A 43 -2.18 3.36 3.82
CA ASP A 43 -1.00 4.03 3.28
C ASP A 43 0.29 3.62 4.00
N VAL A 44 1.43 4.11 3.50
CA VAL A 44 2.75 3.78 4.04
C VAL A 44 2.90 4.26 5.49
N GLU A 45 2.37 5.45 5.82
CA GLU A 45 2.48 6.02 7.16
C GLU A 45 1.70 5.17 8.16
N HIS A 46 0.45 4.85 7.83
CA HIS A 46 -0.38 3.96 8.62
C HIS A 46 0.28 2.61 8.80
N VAL A 47 0.69 1.95 7.71
CA VAL A 47 1.33 0.62 7.75
C VAL A 47 2.58 0.63 8.62
N LEU A 48 3.47 1.61 8.40
CA LEU A 48 4.80 1.63 9.01
C LEU A 48 4.76 2.05 10.48
N PHE A 49 3.90 2.99 10.88
CA PHE A 49 3.95 3.60 12.21
C PHE A 49 2.77 3.26 13.12
N HIS A 50 1.58 3.00 12.56
CA HIS A 50 0.34 2.99 13.35
C HIS A 50 -0.40 1.66 13.35
N CYS A 51 -0.39 0.94 12.22
CA CYS A 51 -1.23 -0.22 11.99
C CYS A 51 -0.89 -1.33 12.99
N PRO A 52 -1.84 -1.83 13.80
CA PRO A 52 -1.56 -2.84 14.81
C PRO A 52 -1.13 -4.20 14.23
N ARG A 53 -1.40 -4.48 12.94
CA ARG A 53 -0.92 -5.71 12.28
C ARG A 53 0.60 -5.84 12.26
N PHE A 54 1.30 -4.71 12.30
CA PHE A 54 2.76 -4.65 12.18
C PHE A 54 3.44 -4.26 13.50
N LEU A 55 2.74 -4.43 14.63
CA LEU A 55 3.26 -4.08 15.95
C LEU A 55 4.50 -4.91 16.30
N GLU A 56 4.51 -6.19 15.96
CA GLU A 56 5.62 -7.11 16.25
C GLU A 56 6.90 -6.68 15.51
N GLU A 57 6.79 -6.35 14.22
CA GLU A 57 7.89 -5.90 13.38
C GLU A 57 8.49 -4.59 13.93
N ARG A 58 7.62 -3.64 14.34
CA ARG A 58 8.06 -2.40 14.99
C ARG A 58 8.74 -2.66 16.34
N GLN A 59 8.19 -3.54 17.17
CA GLN A 59 8.80 -3.90 18.45
C GLN A 59 10.16 -4.57 18.25
N GLN A 60 10.29 -5.44 17.25
CA GLN A 60 11.56 -6.07 16.92
C GLN A 60 12.60 -5.04 16.48
N PHE A 61 12.22 -4.05 15.68
CA PHE A 61 13.11 -2.92 15.33
C PHE A 61 13.48 -2.07 16.56
N GLN A 62 12.53 -1.80 17.46
CA GLN A 62 12.79 -1.02 18.68
C GLN A 62 13.68 -1.73 19.71
N LYS A 63 13.90 -3.05 19.58
CA LYS A 63 14.96 -3.74 20.35
C LYS A 63 16.36 -3.34 19.90
N TYR A 64 16.52 -2.94 18.63
CA TYR A 64 17.77 -2.45 18.08
C TYR A 64 17.91 -0.93 18.26
N TRP A 65 16.85 -0.17 17.93
CA TRP A 65 16.87 1.29 17.94
C TRP A 65 16.00 1.85 19.07
N SER A 66 16.60 2.60 19.99
CA SER A 66 15.93 3.22 21.14
C SER A 66 15.28 4.58 20.85
N GLY A 67 15.49 5.13 19.65
CA GLY A 67 14.91 6.41 19.25
C GLY A 67 13.42 6.32 18.91
N PRO A 68 12.78 7.48 18.66
CA PRO A 68 11.37 7.52 18.31
C PRO A 68 11.13 6.82 16.98
N LEU A 69 9.99 6.13 16.88
CA LEU A 69 9.56 5.49 15.63
C LEU A 69 8.69 6.45 14.82
N THR A 70 9.32 7.51 14.31
CA THR A 70 8.75 8.48 13.37
C THR A 70 9.61 8.53 12.11
N LEU A 71 9.18 9.27 11.08
CA LEU A 71 9.98 9.45 9.87
C LEU A 71 11.36 10.07 10.20
N GLU A 72 11.39 11.08 11.07
CA GLU A 72 12.63 11.73 11.52
C GLU A 72 13.51 10.77 12.31
N GLY A 73 12.92 9.95 13.19
CA GLY A 73 13.65 8.96 13.97
C GLY A 73 14.25 7.84 13.13
N LEU A 74 13.53 7.38 12.10
CA LEU A 74 14.07 6.46 11.10
C LEU A 74 15.18 7.13 10.29
N GLY A 75 14.99 8.39 9.88
CA GLY A 75 16.01 9.17 9.18
C GLY A 75 17.30 9.33 9.99
N ALA A 76 17.19 9.59 11.30
CA ALA A 76 18.33 9.62 12.20
C ALA A 76 19.04 8.26 12.27
N CYS A 77 18.29 7.17 12.42
CA CYS A 77 18.84 5.81 12.45
C CYS A 77 19.57 5.45 11.14
N LEU A 78 18.98 5.76 9.98
CA LEU A 78 19.57 5.54 8.65
C LEU A 78 20.92 6.26 8.49
N LEU A 79 21.04 7.47 9.03
CA LEU A 79 22.22 8.32 8.88
C LEU A 79 23.30 8.05 9.93
N GLU A 80 22.96 7.42 11.05
CA GLU A 80 23.90 7.16 12.14
C GLU A 80 24.95 6.11 11.77
N SER A 81 24.56 5.05 11.05
CA SER A 81 25.47 3.96 10.69
C SER A 81 24.94 3.06 9.57
N GLN A 82 25.82 2.28 8.96
CA GLN A 82 25.43 1.20 8.04
C GLN A 82 24.52 0.17 8.73
N SER A 83 24.77 -0.16 10.00
CA SER A 83 23.89 -1.07 10.75
C SER A 83 22.49 -0.48 10.96
N GLY A 84 22.38 0.84 11.12
CA GLY A 84 21.09 1.53 11.20
C GLY A 84 20.35 1.47 9.87
N TRP A 85 21.07 1.67 8.76
CA TRP A 85 20.55 1.43 7.42
C TRP A 85 19.98 0.02 7.25
N ASP A 86 20.77 -1.01 7.58
CA ASP A 86 20.38 -2.41 7.44
C ASP A 86 19.18 -2.76 8.34
N ALA A 87 19.10 -2.19 9.53
CA ALA A 87 17.98 -2.39 10.45
C ALA A 87 16.67 -1.81 9.91
N VAL A 88 16.70 -0.60 9.34
CA VAL A 88 15.51 0.03 8.74
C VAL A 88 15.08 -0.71 7.46
N VAL A 89 16.03 -1.15 6.64
CA VAL A 89 15.74 -1.98 5.46
C VAL A 89 15.07 -3.30 5.89
N THR A 90 15.59 -3.93 6.94
CA THR A 90 15.01 -5.16 7.51
C THR A 90 13.58 -4.94 8.02
N LEU A 91 13.33 -3.83 8.72
CA LEU A 91 11.98 -3.45 9.16
C LEU A 91 11.02 -3.35 7.95
N ALA A 92 11.44 -2.64 6.90
CA ALA A 92 10.63 -2.47 5.69
C ALA A 92 10.33 -3.81 5.00
N ILE A 93 11.34 -4.68 4.86
CA ILE A 93 11.19 -6.02 4.28
C ILE A 93 10.16 -6.83 5.07
N ASN A 94 10.30 -6.91 6.39
CA ASN A 94 9.40 -7.69 7.25
C ASN A 94 7.94 -7.22 7.09
N ILE A 95 7.70 -5.91 7.07
CA ILE A 95 6.37 -5.34 6.88
C ILE A 95 5.80 -5.68 5.50
N ILE A 96 6.60 -5.55 4.44
CA ILE A 96 6.17 -5.87 3.07
C ILE A 96 5.86 -7.36 2.92
N GLU A 97 6.70 -8.24 3.48
CA GLU A 97 6.46 -9.68 3.47
C GLU A 97 5.18 -10.04 4.21
N ARG A 98 4.95 -9.42 5.38
CA ARG A 98 3.73 -9.62 6.16
C ARG A 98 2.49 -9.14 5.42
N LEU A 99 2.55 -7.95 4.79
CA LEU A 99 1.49 -7.44 3.92
C LEU A 99 1.16 -8.43 2.80
N ASN A 100 2.17 -8.92 2.10
CA ASN A 100 2.00 -9.86 1.00
C ASN A 100 1.39 -11.19 1.46
N LEU A 101 1.79 -11.68 2.64
CA LEU A 101 1.21 -12.88 3.24
C LEU A 101 -0.29 -12.68 3.52
N ILE A 102 -0.66 -11.60 4.22
CA ILE A 102 -2.06 -11.28 4.53
C ILE A 102 -2.89 -11.19 3.25
N ARG A 103 -2.34 -10.51 2.22
CA ARG A 103 -3.03 -10.37 0.94
C ARG A 103 -3.32 -11.73 0.29
N ARG A 104 -2.35 -12.65 0.27
CA ARG A 104 -2.52 -14.03 -0.24
C ARG A 104 -3.54 -14.84 0.56
N GLU A 105 -3.53 -14.72 1.88
CA GLU A 105 -4.50 -15.40 2.74
C GLU A 105 -5.94 -14.93 2.44
N GLU A 106 -6.13 -13.63 2.22
CA GLU A 106 -7.42 -13.06 1.83
C GLU A 106 -7.87 -13.52 0.43
N GLU A 107 -6.96 -13.64 -0.54
CA GLU A 107 -7.28 -14.19 -1.88
C GLU A 107 -7.77 -15.65 -1.76
N THR A 108 -7.10 -16.43 -0.93
CA THR A 108 -7.42 -17.83 -0.71
C THR A 108 -8.81 -17.96 -0.06
N ARG A 109 -9.11 -17.16 0.97
CA ARG A 109 -10.43 -17.12 1.61
C ARG A 109 -11.54 -16.67 0.66
N GLY A 110 -11.27 -15.65 -0.16
CA GLY A 110 -12.22 -15.17 -1.18
C GLY A 110 -12.53 -16.21 -2.25
N ASN A 111 -11.56 -17.02 -2.67
CA ASN A 111 -11.79 -18.11 -3.64
C ASN A 111 -12.60 -19.27 -3.05
N VAL A 112 -12.42 -19.61 -1.77
CA VAL A 112 -13.19 -20.69 -1.11
C VAL A 112 -14.67 -20.34 -0.95
N GLY A 113 -14.99 -19.08 -0.61
CA GLY A 113 -16.38 -18.62 -0.46
C GLY A 113 -17.18 -18.59 -1.78
N ASN A 114 -16.50 -18.38 -2.91
CA ASN A 114 -17.15 -18.38 -4.23
C ASN A 114 -17.51 -19.80 -4.70
N ASN A 115 -16.76 -20.83 -4.28
CA ASN A 115 -17.02 -22.22 -4.67
C ASN A 115 -18.14 -22.90 -3.85
N THR A 116 -18.50 -22.34 -2.69
CA THR A 116 -19.55 -22.87 -1.80
C THR A 116 -20.94 -22.28 -2.06
N SER A 117 -21.04 -21.23 -2.89
CA SER A 117 -22.33 -20.63 -3.28
C SER A 117 -22.85 -21.13 -4.63
N GLN A 118 -22.22 -22.16 -5.22
CA GLN A 118 -22.61 -22.77 -6.51
C GLN A 118 -23.14 -24.22 -6.39
N THR A 119 -23.43 -24.69 -5.17
CA THR A 119 -24.04 -26.01 -4.91
C THR A 119 -25.38 -25.85 -4.23
#